data_AF-A0A4R1JU07-F1
#
_entry.id   AF-A0A4R1JU07-F1
#
_cell.length_a   1.000
_cell.length_b   1.000
_cell.length_c   1.000
_cell.angle_alpha   90.00
_cell.angle_beta   90.00
_cell.angle_gamma   90.00
#
_symmetry.space_group_name_H-M   'P 1'
#
loop_
_entity.id
_entity.type
_entity.pdbx_description
1 polymer ?
#
loop_
_entity_poly.entity_id
_entity_poly.type
_entity_poly.pdbx_seq_one_letter_code
_entity_poly.pdbx_strand_id
1 'polypeptide(L)'
;MSFILDNSNVFLKAFLKYNINNPLRIAHYLAQLSHESGNFTRLVENLNYTPEGLASTSPFNSRMTAVQRNLYGRTASHPANQIMIANIGYANSNGNGNVASGDGWRFRGRGLIQLTGRANYEAYKKYSGYDVVTNPDLLLQVGIAIDCAAWFFSVYKDLNSLADANLITKITQKINGKTNGLADRISKFKFYKAQNITIELLKKKAKPLPNFNSIRTYAFNWLSPFNTKQT
;
A
#
# COMPACT_ATOMS: atom_id res chain seq x y z
N MET A 1 13.02 -2.75 5.41
CA MET A 1 13.61 -3.73 4.47
C MET A 1 13.10 -5.15 4.73
N SER A 2 12.96 -5.57 6.00
CA SER A 2 12.42 -6.89 6.41
C SER A 2 11.18 -7.30 5.62
N PHE A 3 10.10 -6.50 5.63
CA PHE A 3 8.86 -6.81 4.91
C PHE A 3 9.08 -7.20 3.44
N ILE A 4 9.99 -6.51 2.73
CA ILE A 4 10.28 -6.78 1.31
C ILE A 4 11.01 -8.12 1.16
N LEU A 5 11.98 -8.40 2.03
CA LEU A 5 12.78 -9.62 1.98
C LEU A 5 11.98 -10.85 2.43
N ASP A 6 11.18 -10.71 3.49
CA ASP A 6 10.30 -11.75 4.03
C ASP A 6 9.23 -12.14 3.00
N ASN A 7 8.82 -11.19 2.15
CA ASN A 7 7.88 -11.40 1.05
C ASN A 7 8.56 -11.43 -0.34
N SER A 8 9.87 -11.71 -0.40
CA SER A 8 10.66 -11.62 -1.64
C SER A 8 10.11 -12.47 -2.77
N ASN A 9 9.59 -13.67 -2.46
CA ASN A 9 8.90 -14.54 -3.43
C ASN A 9 7.67 -13.88 -4.08
N VAL A 10 6.87 -13.16 -3.27
CA VAL A 10 5.66 -12.49 -3.72
C VAL A 10 6.01 -11.28 -4.57
N PHE A 11 6.94 -10.44 -4.09
CA PHE A 11 7.45 -9.30 -4.85
C PHE A 11 8.07 -9.73 -6.17
N LEU A 12 8.87 -10.79 -6.19
CA LEU A 12 9.47 -11.33 -7.41
C LEU A 12 8.41 -11.71 -8.44
N LYS A 13 7.36 -12.45 -8.04
CA LYS A 13 6.25 -12.82 -8.94
C LYS A 13 5.56 -11.59 -9.51
N ALA A 14 5.23 -10.62 -8.67
CA ALA A 14 4.59 -9.37 -9.10
C ALA A 14 5.51 -8.58 -10.05
N PHE A 15 6.78 -8.41 -9.73
CA PHE A 15 7.73 -7.64 -10.52
C PHE A 15 7.94 -8.22 -11.92
N LEU A 16 8.02 -9.54 -12.03
CA LEU A 16 8.08 -10.22 -13.33
C LEU A 16 6.77 -10.06 -14.10
N LYS A 17 5.62 -10.27 -13.45
CA LYS A 17 4.28 -10.16 -14.07
C LYS A 17 3.99 -8.75 -14.61
N TYR A 18 4.41 -7.71 -13.89
CA TYR A 18 4.06 -6.30 -14.18
C TYR A 18 5.21 -5.48 -14.78
N ASN A 19 6.31 -6.14 -15.19
CA ASN A 19 7.48 -5.48 -15.77
C ASN A 19 8.12 -4.42 -14.84
N ILE A 20 8.09 -4.64 -13.52
CA ILE A 20 8.79 -3.81 -12.52
C ILE A 20 10.16 -4.43 -12.26
N ASN A 21 10.97 -4.54 -13.31
CA ASN A 21 12.10 -5.46 -13.38
C ASN A 21 13.49 -4.79 -13.48
N ASN A 22 13.54 -3.45 -13.47
CA ASN A 22 14.80 -2.72 -13.35
C ASN A 22 14.88 -2.00 -11.98
N PRO A 23 16.09 -1.71 -11.47
CA PRO A 23 16.26 -1.12 -10.14
C PRO A 23 15.50 0.20 -9.93
N LEU A 24 15.35 0.99 -11.00
CA LEU A 24 14.70 2.29 -10.93
C LEU A 24 13.18 2.16 -10.78
N ARG A 25 12.54 1.27 -11.56
CA ARG A 25 11.12 0.92 -11.42
C ARG A 25 10.82 0.36 -10.04
N ILE A 26 11.66 -0.57 -9.56
CA ILE A 26 11.53 -1.16 -8.23
C ILE A 26 11.60 -0.08 -7.14
N ALA A 27 12.58 0.83 -7.22
CA ALA A 27 12.73 1.91 -6.25
C ALA A 27 11.54 2.88 -6.25
N HIS A 28 11.04 3.30 -7.43
CA HIS A 28 9.84 4.15 -7.52
C HIS A 28 8.61 3.44 -6.95
N TYR A 29 8.38 2.20 -7.35
CA TYR A 29 7.26 1.40 -6.86
C TYR A 29 7.28 1.27 -5.33
N LEU A 30 8.39 0.81 -4.76
CA LEU A 30 8.52 0.62 -3.31
C LEU A 30 8.41 1.93 -2.54
N ALA A 31 8.92 3.04 -3.10
CA ALA A 31 8.80 4.36 -2.46
C ALA A 31 7.34 4.80 -2.32
N GLN A 32 6.54 4.60 -3.37
CA GLN A 32 5.12 4.95 -3.35
C GLN A 32 4.36 4.07 -2.35
N LEU A 33 4.52 2.75 -2.40
CA LEU A 33 3.85 1.84 -1.46
C LEU A 33 4.25 2.11 -0.02
N SER A 34 5.54 2.34 0.23
CA SER A 34 6.05 2.65 1.57
C SER A 34 5.44 3.94 2.11
N HIS A 35 5.15 4.94 1.25
CA HIS A 35 4.41 6.12 1.67
C HIS A 35 2.94 5.79 1.98
N GLU A 36 2.22 5.16 1.04
CA GLU A 36 0.78 4.89 1.17
C GLU A 36 0.44 3.97 2.35
N SER A 37 1.32 3.03 2.68
CA SER A 37 1.07 2.01 3.69
C SER A 37 1.74 2.29 5.05
N GLY A 38 2.32 3.49 5.23
CA GLY A 38 3.05 3.82 6.45
C GLY A 38 4.23 2.87 6.69
N ASN A 39 5.09 2.71 5.67
CA ASN A 39 6.20 1.77 5.62
C ASN A 39 5.77 0.29 5.73
N PHE A 40 4.73 -0.10 4.99
CA PHE A 40 4.17 -1.47 4.96
C PHE A 40 3.54 -1.94 6.27
N THR A 41 3.14 -1.02 7.15
CA THR A 41 2.53 -1.36 8.44
C THR A 41 1.00 -1.34 8.40
N ARG A 42 0.40 -0.84 7.31
CA ARG A 42 -1.05 -0.70 7.16
C ARG A 42 -1.52 -1.26 5.83
N LEU A 43 -2.58 -2.05 5.88
CA LEU A 43 -3.29 -2.60 4.70
C LEU A 43 -4.74 -2.14 4.63
N VAL A 44 -5.21 -1.37 5.59
CA VAL A 44 -6.56 -0.82 5.61
C VAL A 44 -6.51 0.55 6.24
N GLU A 45 -7.31 1.46 5.71
CA GLU A 45 -7.48 2.75 6.34
C GLU A 45 -8.17 2.61 7.71
N ASN A 46 -7.88 3.57 8.59
CA ASN A 46 -8.53 3.70 9.89
C ASN A 46 -9.29 5.01 9.92
N LEU A 47 -10.61 4.94 10.06
CA LEU A 47 -11.50 6.10 10.02
C LEU A 47 -11.86 6.58 11.42
N ASN A 48 -11.01 6.31 12.41
CA ASN A 48 -11.17 6.74 13.80
C ASN A 48 -10.81 8.23 14.00
N TYR A 49 -11.60 9.13 13.40
CA TYR A 49 -11.42 10.58 13.50
C TYR A 49 -12.20 11.19 14.67
N THR A 50 -11.68 12.27 15.26
CA THR A 50 -12.49 13.18 16.10
C THR A 50 -13.36 14.09 15.22
N PRO A 51 -14.36 14.80 15.77
CA PRO A 51 -15.12 15.79 15.02
C PRO A 51 -14.25 16.88 14.35
N GLU A 52 -13.18 17.33 15.01
CA GLU A 52 -12.20 18.28 14.48
C GLU A 52 -11.33 17.64 13.39
N GLY A 53 -10.97 16.36 13.56
CA GLY A 53 -10.29 15.58 12.54
C GLY A 53 -11.13 15.47 11.25
N LEU A 54 -12.43 15.20 11.39
CA LEU A 54 -13.36 15.20 10.26
C LEU A 54 -13.52 16.61 9.66
N ALA A 55 -13.44 17.66 10.47
CA ALA A 55 -13.50 19.06 10.02
C ALA A 55 -12.33 19.46 9.12
N SER A 56 -11.16 18.84 9.33
CA SER A 56 -9.89 19.22 8.72
C SER A 56 -9.47 18.26 7.60
N THR A 57 -10.15 17.13 7.44
CA THR A 57 -9.76 16.07 6.52
C THR A 57 -10.72 15.95 5.34
N SER A 58 -10.20 16.03 4.12
CA SER A 58 -10.98 15.71 2.92
C SER A 58 -11.17 14.19 2.77
N PRO A 59 -12.34 13.70 2.32
CA PRO A 59 -13.49 14.49 1.86
C PRO A 59 -14.50 14.82 2.96
N PHE A 60 -14.25 14.43 4.22
CA PHE A 60 -15.21 14.58 5.31
C PHE A 60 -15.53 16.04 5.63
N ASN A 61 -14.55 16.93 5.51
CA ASN A 61 -14.71 18.35 5.79
C ASN A 61 -15.79 19.04 4.93
N SER A 62 -15.95 18.61 3.68
CA SER A 62 -16.95 19.14 2.74
C SER A 62 -18.22 18.31 2.68
N ARG A 63 -18.18 17.04 3.14
CA ARG A 63 -19.31 16.11 3.04
C ARG A 63 -20.10 15.91 4.34
N MET A 64 -19.58 16.37 5.46
CA MET A 64 -20.21 16.20 6.78
C MET A 64 -20.50 17.54 7.46
N THR A 65 -21.75 17.72 7.86
CA THR A 65 -22.16 18.84 8.73
C THR A 65 -21.50 18.75 10.10
N ALA A 66 -21.45 19.85 10.85
CA ALA A 66 -20.92 19.84 12.22
C ALA A 66 -21.67 18.85 13.13
N VAL A 67 -22.99 18.75 12.97
CA VAL A 67 -23.83 17.78 13.70
C VAL A 67 -23.42 16.35 13.39
N GLN A 68 -23.24 15.99 12.12
CA GLN A 68 -22.80 14.65 11.73
C GLN A 68 -21.37 14.35 12.21
N ARG A 69 -20.47 15.33 12.19
CA ARG A 69 -19.11 15.16 12.69
C ARG A 69 -19.09 14.88 14.18
N ASN A 70 -19.90 15.56 14.98
CA ASN A 70 -20.06 15.27 16.40
C ASN A 70 -20.72 13.92 16.66
N LEU A 71 -21.73 13.55 15.86
CA LEU A 71 -22.46 12.30 16.02
C LEU A 71 -21.61 11.07 15.67
N TYR A 72 -20.77 11.15 14.65
CA TYR A 72 -20.03 9.99 14.13
C TYR A 72 -18.54 9.99 14.45
N GLY A 73 -17.94 11.15 14.75
CA GLY A 73 -16.55 11.24 15.21
C GLY A 73 -16.37 10.64 16.60
N ARG A 74 -15.15 10.21 16.93
CA ARG A 74 -14.80 9.76 18.27
C ARG A 74 -14.82 10.93 19.24
N THR A 75 -15.55 10.78 20.32
CA THR A 75 -15.62 11.73 21.44
C THR A 75 -15.28 11.02 22.75
N ALA A 76 -15.37 11.72 23.89
CA ALA A 76 -15.22 11.10 25.20
C ALA A 76 -16.41 10.18 25.56
N SER A 77 -17.59 10.41 24.97
CA SER A 77 -18.81 9.66 25.28
C SER A 77 -19.04 8.45 24.38
N HIS A 78 -18.43 8.40 23.19
CA HIS A 78 -18.55 7.26 22.28
C HIS A 78 -17.36 7.12 21.32
N PRO A 79 -17.09 5.88 20.83
CA PRO A 79 -16.12 5.66 19.76
C PRO A 79 -16.60 6.26 18.43
N ALA A 80 -15.69 6.38 17.45
CA ALA A 80 -16.06 6.78 16.10
C ALA A 80 -16.95 5.72 15.43
N ASN A 81 -18.03 6.16 14.79
CA ASN A 81 -18.80 5.35 13.85
C ASN A 81 -18.13 5.36 12.48
N GLN A 82 -17.09 4.54 12.34
CA GLN A 82 -16.27 4.47 11.14
C GLN A 82 -17.05 4.06 9.88
N ILE A 83 -18.08 3.22 10.05
CA ILE A 83 -18.96 2.80 8.94
C ILE A 83 -19.68 4.01 8.37
N MET A 84 -20.30 4.83 9.22
CA MET A 84 -20.99 6.03 8.78
C MET A 84 -20.04 7.11 8.24
N ILE A 85 -18.86 7.26 8.85
CA ILE A 85 -17.81 8.15 8.33
C ILE A 85 -17.46 7.76 6.88
N ALA A 86 -17.20 6.47 6.63
CA ALA A 86 -16.89 5.98 5.29
C ALA A 86 -18.05 6.16 4.32
N ASN A 87 -19.25 5.74 4.72
CA ASN A 87 -20.44 5.79 3.88
C ASN A 87 -20.80 7.22 3.47
N ILE A 88 -20.62 8.21 4.36
CA ILE A 88 -20.85 9.62 4.03
C ILE A 88 -19.69 10.18 3.18
N GLY A 89 -18.45 9.95 3.61
CA GLY A 89 -17.27 10.50 2.94
C GLY A 89 -17.10 10.01 1.50
N TYR A 90 -17.48 8.77 1.22
CA TYR A 90 -17.26 8.13 -0.09
C TYR A 90 -18.54 7.90 -0.91
N ALA A 91 -19.70 8.41 -0.47
CA ALA A 91 -20.94 8.29 -1.24
C ALA A 91 -20.85 8.95 -2.62
N ASN A 92 -21.50 8.34 -3.61
CA ASN A 92 -21.64 8.87 -4.98
C ASN A 92 -20.29 9.27 -5.61
N SER A 93 -19.25 8.51 -5.32
CA SER A 93 -17.89 8.80 -5.78
C SER A 93 -17.21 7.50 -6.17
N ASN A 94 -16.46 7.54 -7.29
CA ASN A 94 -15.66 6.42 -7.76
C ASN A 94 -16.43 5.08 -7.87
N GLY A 95 -17.64 5.17 -8.42
CA GLY A 95 -18.57 4.04 -8.59
C GLY A 95 -19.37 3.67 -7.34
N ASN A 96 -19.07 4.22 -6.16
CA ASN A 96 -19.89 3.97 -4.98
C ASN A 96 -21.30 4.56 -5.14
N GLY A 97 -22.30 3.82 -4.67
CA GLY A 97 -23.66 4.33 -4.49
C GLY A 97 -23.78 5.40 -3.39
N ASN A 98 -25.03 5.75 -3.08
CA ASN A 98 -25.35 6.68 -2.01
C ASN A 98 -25.01 6.10 -0.62
N VAL A 99 -25.17 6.89 0.45
CA VAL A 99 -24.86 6.48 1.83
C VAL A 99 -25.54 5.16 2.22
N ALA A 100 -26.78 4.95 1.77
CA ALA A 100 -27.59 3.78 2.12
C ALA A 100 -27.09 2.48 1.45
N SER A 101 -26.30 2.55 0.37
CA SER A 101 -25.75 1.34 -0.25
C SER A 101 -24.69 0.65 0.60
N GLY A 102 -24.07 1.36 1.56
CA GLY A 102 -22.96 0.86 2.36
C GLY A 102 -21.63 0.77 1.60
N ASP A 103 -21.58 1.28 0.37
CA ASP A 103 -20.42 1.14 -0.51
C ASP A 103 -19.18 1.86 0.04
N GLY A 104 -19.37 2.99 0.73
CA GLY A 104 -18.25 3.74 1.28
C GLY A 104 -17.43 2.92 2.27
N TRP A 105 -18.10 2.21 3.20
CA TRP A 105 -17.42 1.30 4.12
C TRP A 105 -16.93 0.02 3.41
N ARG A 106 -17.76 -0.54 2.52
CA ARG A 106 -17.45 -1.80 1.84
C ARG A 106 -16.19 -1.67 0.97
N PHE A 107 -16.06 -0.58 0.23
CA PHE A 107 -14.95 -0.30 -0.70
C PHE A 107 -14.01 0.80 -0.21
N ARG A 108 -13.90 0.94 1.12
CA ARG A 108 -12.88 1.79 1.77
C ARG A 108 -11.45 1.34 1.39
N GLY A 109 -10.47 2.21 1.60
CA GLY A 109 -9.06 2.00 1.31
C GLY A 109 -8.50 0.70 1.89
N ARG A 110 -8.02 -0.18 1.00
CA ARG A 110 -7.32 -1.42 1.36
C ARG A 110 -6.07 -1.67 0.51
N GLY A 111 -5.21 -2.56 0.99
CA GLY A 111 -3.96 -2.93 0.37
C GLY A 111 -2.87 -1.87 0.52
N LEU A 112 -1.70 -2.17 -0.06
CA LEU A 112 -0.50 -1.33 0.06
C LEU A 112 -0.57 -0.02 -0.73
N ILE A 113 -1.54 0.12 -1.64
CA ILE A 113 -1.77 1.33 -2.44
C ILE A 113 -3.07 2.05 -2.05
N GLN A 114 -3.76 1.59 -1.00
CA GLN A 114 -5.04 2.14 -0.55
C GLN A 114 -6.10 2.19 -1.67
N LEU A 115 -6.33 1.06 -2.34
CA LEU A 115 -7.37 0.93 -3.36
C LEU A 115 -8.73 1.25 -2.72
N THR A 116 -9.42 2.26 -3.27
CA THR A 116 -10.65 2.83 -2.71
C THR A 116 -11.70 2.99 -3.80
N GLY A 117 -12.97 2.73 -3.49
CA GLY A 117 -14.15 2.92 -4.36
C GLY A 117 -14.49 1.72 -5.24
N ARG A 118 -15.79 1.43 -5.37
CA ARG A 118 -16.33 0.27 -6.11
C ARG A 118 -15.75 0.11 -7.51
N ALA A 119 -15.66 1.19 -8.28
CA ALA A 119 -15.15 1.13 -9.66
C ALA A 119 -13.71 0.62 -9.72
N ASN A 120 -12.86 1.00 -8.76
CA ASN A 120 -11.48 0.53 -8.69
C ASN A 120 -11.40 -0.94 -8.28
N TYR A 121 -12.24 -1.37 -7.33
CA TYR A 121 -12.33 -2.78 -6.95
C TYR A 121 -12.82 -3.65 -8.11
N GLU A 122 -13.82 -3.19 -8.86
CA GLU A 122 -14.31 -3.87 -10.06
C GLU A 122 -13.25 -3.94 -11.17
N ALA A 123 -12.49 -2.86 -11.38
CA ALA A 123 -11.38 -2.84 -12.33
C ALA A 123 -10.29 -3.85 -11.95
N TYR A 124 -9.92 -3.94 -10.67
CA TYR A 124 -8.94 -4.92 -10.21
C TYR A 124 -9.47 -6.36 -10.32
N LYS A 125 -10.73 -6.60 -9.94
CA LYS A 125 -11.39 -7.91 -10.12
C LYS A 125 -11.34 -8.34 -11.58
N LYS A 126 -11.74 -7.45 -12.50
CA LYS A 126 -11.75 -7.72 -13.94
C LYS A 126 -10.35 -8.07 -14.46
N TYR A 127 -9.31 -7.41 -13.97
CA TYR A 127 -7.95 -7.66 -14.41
C TYR A 127 -7.33 -8.93 -13.81
N SER A 128 -7.52 -9.14 -12.50
CA SER A 128 -6.79 -10.14 -11.73
C SER A 128 -7.53 -11.47 -11.58
N GLY A 129 -8.86 -11.47 -11.71
CA GLY A 129 -9.73 -12.60 -11.39
C GLY A 129 -10.05 -12.76 -9.90
N TYR A 130 -9.39 -12.02 -8.99
CA TYR A 130 -9.73 -12.04 -7.57
C TYR A 130 -11.07 -11.31 -7.35
N ASP A 131 -12.05 -11.98 -6.74
CA ASP A 131 -13.36 -11.37 -6.45
C ASP A 131 -13.32 -10.45 -5.22
N VAL A 132 -12.54 -9.37 -5.33
CA VAL A 132 -12.43 -8.32 -4.31
C VAL A 132 -13.73 -7.50 -4.17
N VAL A 133 -14.69 -7.65 -5.08
CA VAL A 133 -15.98 -6.94 -4.99
C VAL A 133 -16.90 -7.66 -4.02
N THR A 134 -16.99 -8.99 -4.13
CA THR A 134 -17.76 -9.83 -3.19
C THR A 134 -17.03 -9.97 -1.86
N ASN A 135 -15.70 -10.13 -1.89
CA ASN A 135 -14.84 -10.28 -0.71
C ASN A 135 -13.70 -9.24 -0.69
N PRO A 136 -13.96 -7.98 -0.28
CA PRO A 136 -12.96 -6.91 -0.30
C PRO A 136 -11.77 -7.13 0.63
N ASP A 137 -11.91 -7.98 1.65
CA ASP A 137 -10.83 -8.26 2.60
C ASP A 137 -9.72 -9.15 2.00
N LEU A 138 -9.92 -9.69 0.78
CA LEU A 138 -8.83 -10.27 -0.02
C LEU A 138 -7.65 -9.30 -0.18
N LEU A 139 -7.91 -7.99 -0.25
CA LEU A 139 -6.85 -6.96 -0.33
C LEU A 139 -6.04 -6.80 0.96
N LEU A 140 -6.43 -7.46 2.05
CA LEU A 140 -5.66 -7.53 3.30
C LEU A 140 -4.67 -8.70 3.30
N GLN A 141 -4.75 -9.61 2.33
CA GLN A 141 -3.77 -10.66 2.15
C GLN A 141 -2.54 -10.08 1.44
N VAL A 142 -1.35 -10.22 2.05
CA VAL A 142 -0.11 -9.61 1.56
C VAL A 142 0.17 -9.95 0.09
N GLY A 143 -0.08 -11.20 -0.32
CA GLY A 143 0.04 -11.65 -1.71
C GLY A 143 -0.77 -10.82 -2.70
N ILE A 144 -2.05 -10.67 -2.42
CA ILE A 144 -3.02 -9.94 -3.26
C ILE A 144 -2.77 -8.43 -3.15
N ALA A 145 -2.40 -7.92 -1.96
CA ALA A 145 -2.08 -6.51 -1.77
C ALA A 145 -0.87 -6.06 -2.62
N ILE A 146 0.18 -6.89 -2.70
CA ILE A 146 1.37 -6.63 -3.55
C ILE A 146 0.98 -6.71 -5.04
N ASP A 147 0.24 -7.74 -5.45
CA ASP A 147 -0.22 -7.88 -6.84
C ASP A 147 -1.11 -6.71 -7.27
N CYS A 148 -2.09 -6.33 -6.45
CA CYS A 148 -2.97 -5.17 -6.69
C CYS A 148 -2.18 -3.88 -6.81
N ALA A 149 -1.21 -3.65 -5.94
CA ALA A 149 -0.39 -2.44 -6.00
C ALA A 149 0.48 -2.41 -7.27
N ALA A 150 1.04 -3.55 -7.69
CA ALA A 150 1.83 -3.67 -8.91
C ALA A 150 0.97 -3.49 -10.19
N TRP A 151 -0.22 -4.07 -10.22
CA TRP A 151 -1.22 -3.79 -11.26
C TRP A 151 -1.55 -2.31 -11.32
N PHE A 152 -1.85 -1.69 -10.18
CA PHE A 152 -2.23 -0.29 -10.13
C PHE A 152 -1.12 0.60 -10.70
N PHE A 153 0.13 0.34 -10.30
CA PHE A 153 1.30 1.10 -10.74
C PHE A 153 1.58 0.91 -12.24
N SER A 154 1.72 -0.33 -12.70
CA SER A 154 2.23 -0.61 -14.04
C SER A 154 1.16 -0.63 -15.12
N VAL A 155 -0.07 -1.02 -14.79
CA VAL A 155 -1.14 -1.20 -15.78
C VAL A 155 -2.19 -0.11 -15.65
N TYR A 156 -2.75 0.08 -14.45
CA TYR A 156 -3.88 0.99 -14.27
C TYR A 156 -3.48 2.46 -14.42
N LYS A 157 -2.28 2.84 -13.96
CA LYS A 157 -1.74 4.21 -14.05
C LYS A 157 -0.65 4.38 -15.11
N ASP A 158 -0.16 3.29 -15.68
CA ASP A 158 0.94 3.23 -16.65
C ASP A 158 2.14 4.08 -16.22
N LEU A 159 2.79 3.67 -15.12
CA LEU A 159 3.86 4.44 -14.47
C LEU A 159 5.27 3.94 -14.77
N ASN A 160 5.42 2.81 -15.46
CA ASN A 160 6.73 2.22 -15.73
C ASN A 160 7.63 3.17 -16.54
N SER A 161 7.10 3.81 -17.60
CA SER A 161 7.84 4.77 -18.42
C SER A 161 8.26 6.03 -17.65
N LEU A 162 7.40 6.52 -16.75
CA LEU A 162 7.72 7.64 -15.86
C LEU A 162 8.80 7.26 -14.85
N ALA A 163 8.80 6.02 -14.37
CA ALA A 163 9.82 5.52 -13.48
C ALA A 163 11.18 5.40 -14.20
N ASP A 164 11.20 4.94 -15.45
CA ASP A 164 12.41 4.89 -16.28
C ASP A 164 12.99 6.29 -16.52
N ALA A 165 12.12 7.28 -16.77
CA ALA A 165 12.51 8.68 -16.89
C ALA A 165 12.81 9.36 -15.52
N ASN A 166 12.73 8.62 -14.42
CA ASN A 166 12.97 9.08 -13.06
C ASN A 166 12.07 10.25 -12.60
N LEU A 167 10.81 10.29 -13.06
CA LEU A 167 9.88 11.40 -12.87
C LEU A 167 8.99 11.25 -11.62
N ILE A 168 9.60 11.23 -10.43
CA ILE A 168 8.89 10.97 -9.16
C ILE A 168 7.72 11.94 -8.89
N THR A 169 7.85 13.21 -9.26
CA THR A 169 6.79 14.20 -9.08
C THR A 169 5.56 13.84 -9.92
N LYS A 170 5.75 13.43 -11.18
CA LYS A 170 4.64 13.01 -12.07
C LYS A 170 4.01 11.70 -11.59
N ILE A 171 4.82 10.75 -11.13
CA ILE A 171 4.35 9.49 -10.52
C ILE A 171 3.45 9.80 -9.31
N THR A 172 3.91 10.68 -8.42
CA THR A 172 3.16 11.08 -7.22
C THR A 172 1.82 11.74 -7.57
N GLN A 173 1.82 12.65 -8.55
CA GLN A 173 0.59 13.28 -9.04
C GLN A 173 -0.39 12.26 -9.62
N LYS A 174 0.07 11.25 -10.38
CA LYS A 174 -0.82 10.22 -10.95
C LYS A 174 -1.42 9.28 -9.89
N ILE A 175 -0.69 9.02 -8.80
CA ILE A 175 -1.16 8.16 -7.70
C ILE A 175 -2.13 8.92 -6.79
N ASN A 176 -1.75 10.10 -6.33
CA ASN A 176 -2.47 10.84 -5.28
C ASN A 176 -3.35 12.00 -5.82
N GLY A 177 -3.32 12.25 -7.13
CA GLY A 177 -4.01 13.40 -7.77
C GLY A 177 -3.37 14.76 -7.50
N LYS A 178 -2.43 14.83 -6.55
CA LYS A 178 -1.70 16.03 -6.10
C LYS A 178 -0.29 15.64 -5.62
N THR A 179 0.50 16.60 -5.19
CA THR A 179 1.87 16.41 -4.67
C THR A 179 1.94 16.22 -3.15
N ASN A 180 0.83 15.90 -2.47
CA ASN A 180 0.85 15.66 -1.02
C ASN A 180 1.84 14.51 -0.68
N GLY A 181 2.69 14.75 0.31
CA GLY A 181 3.70 13.77 0.74
C GLY A 181 4.91 13.62 -0.19
N LEU A 182 5.08 14.49 -1.21
CA LEU A 182 6.17 14.36 -2.19
C LEU A 182 7.57 14.30 -1.55
N ALA A 183 7.83 15.10 -0.52
CA ALA A 183 9.13 15.09 0.16
C ALA A 183 9.44 13.72 0.80
N ASP A 184 8.47 13.09 1.44
CA ASP A 184 8.62 11.74 2.02
C ASP A 184 8.82 10.69 0.92
N ARG A 185 8.06 10.77 -0.18
CA ARG A 185 8.21 9.88 -1.34
C ARG A 185 9.60 10.00 -1.96
N ILE A 186 10.15 11.21 -2.08
CA ILE A 186 11.53 11.45 -2.54
C ILE A 186 12.54 10.83 -1.59
N SER A 187 12.38 11.00 -0.28
CA SER A 187 13.25 10.39 0.72
C SER A 187 13.24 8.87 0.63
N LYS A 188 12.05 8.25 0.57
CA LYS A 188 11.88 6.81 0.38
C LYS A 188 12.46 6.31 -0.94
N PHE A 189 12.30 7.05 -2.02
CA PHE A 189 12.92 6.71 -3.31
C PHE A 189 14.44 6.69 -3.22
N LYS A 190 15.06 7.72 -2.63
CA LYS A 190 16.51 7.74 -2.40
C LYS A 190 16.96 6.54 -1.58
N PHE A 191 16.21 6.22 -0.51
CA PHE A 191 16.45 5.02 0.28
C PHE A 191 16.42 3.76 -0.59
N TYR A 192 15.31 3.42 -1.26
CA TYR A 192 15.22 2.17 -2.04
C TYR A 192 16.18 2.12 -3.23
N LYS A 193 16.48 3.26 -3.85
CA LYS A 193 17.51 3.34 -4.90
C LYS A 193 18.89 2.95 -4.36
N ALA A 194 19.26 3.42 -3.17
CA ALA A 194 20.54 3.08 -2.54
C ALA A 194 20.63 1.60 -2.12
N GLN A 195 19.50 0.93 -1.88
CA GLN A 195 19.46 -0.50 -1.55
C GLN A 195 19.71 -1.40 -2.77
N ASN A 196 19.65 -0.83 -3.99
CA ASN A 196 19.90 -1.51 -5.25
C ASN A 196 19.18 -2.87 -5.36
N ILE A 197 17.88 -2.89 -5.05
CA ILE A 197 17.08 -4.11 -5.09
C ILE A 197 16.93 -4.55 -6.55
N THR A 198 17.38 -5.76 -6.86
CA THR A 198 17.27 -6.37 -8.19
C THR A 198 16.41 -7.63 -8.17
N ILE A 199 16.01 -8.09 -9.36
CA ILE A 199 15.35 -9.38 -9.53
C ILE A 199 16.23 -10.53 -9.03
N GLU A 200 17.54 -10.47 -9.25
CA GLU A 200 18.51 -11.47 -8.80
C GLU A 200 18.62 -11.50 -7.27
N LEU A 201 18.63 -10.33 -6.62
CA LEU A 201 18.62 -10.23 -5.16
C LEU A 201 17.36 -10.89 -4.60
N LEU A 202 16.19 -10.58 -5.17
CA LEU A 202 14.93 -11.18 -4.74
C LEU A 202 14.92 -12.70 -5.00
N LYS A 203 15.40 -13.17 -6.15
CA LYS A 203 15.56 -14.61 -6.46
C LYS A 203 16.45 -15.33 -5.45
N LYS A 204 17.56 -14.73 -5.02
CA LYS A 204 18.46 -15.31 -4.01
C LYS A 204 17.76 -15.46 -2.64
N LYS A 205 16.93 -14.49 -2.27
CA LYS A 205 16.19 -14.48 -1.00
C LYS A 205 14.88 -15.27 -1.02
N ALA A 206 14.31 -15.46 -2.20
CA ALA A 206 13.13 -16.26 -2.50
C ALA A 206 13.35 -17.77 -2.31
N LYS A 207 14.60 -18.26 -2.35
CA LYS A 207 14.88 -19.68 -2.15
C LYS A 207 14.44 -20.10 -0.74
N PRO A 208 13.73 -21.24 -0.59
CA PRO A 208 13.44 -21.76 0.73
C PRO A 208 14.76 -21.94 1.49
N LEU A 209 14.76 -21.61 2.78
CA LEU A 209 15.85 -22.04 3.67
C LEU A 209 16.02 -23.56 3.47
N PRO A 210 17.27 -24.05 3.33
CA PRO A 210 17.49 -25.49 3.18
C PRO A 210 16.73 -26.24 4.28
N ASN A 211 16.10 -27.35 3.92
CA ASN A 211 15.40 -28.21 4.88
C ASN A 211 16.39 -28.60 5.98
N PHE A 212 16.24 -28.02 7.18
CA PHE A 212 17.18 -28.21 8.28
C PHE A 212 17.18 -29.64 8.86
N ASN A 213 16.30 -30.53 8.38
CA ASN A 213 16.34 -31.94 8.71
C ASN A 213 17.55 -32.68 8.11
N SER A 214 18.27 -32.09 7.14
CA SER A 214 19.42 -32.76 6.49
C SER A 214 20.79 -32.12 6.78
N ILE A 215 20.89 -31.11 7.66
CA ILE A 215 22.18 -30.45 7.96
C ILE A 215 22.32 -30.22 9.47
N ARG A 216 22.60 -31.29 10.22
CA ARG A 216 23.20 -31.18 11.55
C ARG A 216 24.70 -30.99 11.41
N THR A 217 25.12 -29.75 11.15
CA THR A 217 26.41 -29.14 11.52
C THR A 217 26.62 -27.95 10.59
N TYR A 218 26.64 -26.76 11.18
CA TYR A 218 27.30 -25.51 10.79
C TYR A 218 26.43 -24.36 11.33
N ALA A 219 26.36 -24.32 12.66
CA ALA A 219 25.76 -23.21 13.37
C ALA A 219 26.82 -22.11 13.54
N PHE A 220 26.37 -20.87 13.33
CA PHE A 220 27.00 -19.59 13.68
C PHE A 220 28.25 -19.17 12.90
N ASN A 221 28.06 -18.32 11.87
CA ASN A 221 29.01 -17.22 11.56
C ASN A 221 28.50 -16.17 10.54
N TRP A 222 27.25 -15.69 10.66
CA TRP A 222 26.76 -14.64 9.74
C TRP A 222 25.99 -13.48 10.38
N LEU A 223 26.17 -13.22 11.69
CA LEU A 223 25.61 -12.02 12.34
C LEU A 223 26.54 -11.50 13.44
N SER A 224 27.53 -10.68 13.09
CA SER A 224 27.93 -9.49 13.87
C SER A 224 29.06 -8.70 13.17
N PRO A 225 28.84 -7.48 12.65
CA PRO A 225 29.93 -6.62 12.16
C PRO A 225 30.53 -5.70 13.25
N PHE A 226 30.34 -5.98 14.54
CA PHE A 226 31.03 -5.24 15.61
C PHE A 226 31.83 -6.20 16.49
N ASN A 227 33.11 -6.37 16.14
CA ASN A 227 34.17 -6.73 17.08
C ASN A 227 35.49 -6.20 16.51
N THR A 228 35.70 -4.90 16.69
CA THR A 228 37.05 -4.32 16.66
C THR A 228 37.82 -4.87 17.86
N LYS A 229 38.88 -5.62 17.58
CA LYS A 229 39.87 -6.05 18.57
C LYS A 229 40.52 -4.82 19.21
N GLN A 230 40.48 -4.73 20.53
CA GLN A 230 41.52 -4.06 21.32
C GLN A 230 42.39 -5.16 21.93
N THR A 231 43.63 -5.20 21.46
CA THR A 231 44.93 -5.32 22.16
C THR A 231 45.95 -5.77 21.12
#